data_AF-A0A7M3MFW8-F1
#
_entry.id   AF-A0A7M3MFW8-F1
#
_cell.length_a   1.000
_cell.length_b   1.000
_cell.length_c   1.000
_cell.angle_alpha   90.00
_cell.angle_beta   90.00
_cell.angle_gamma   90.00
#
_symmetry.space_group_name_H-M   'P 1'
#
loop_
_entity.id
_entity.type
_entity.pdbx_description
1 polymer ?
#
loop_
_entity_poly.entity_id
_entity_poly.type
_entity_poly.pdbx_seq_one_letter_code
_entity_poly.pdbx_strand_id
1 'polypeptide(L)'
;MKPILKWQYDHLIKELLLLQDHASDPSCPCETEGEMCVRKHLMTVEAYAEETVPMDEDDERNDQLQRIADEARRHRLRQEKALCGEDAPPDLTDWSREWRKRFEAISLACGPEAEDSGKDEKACGESCPSDVS
;
A
#
# COMPACT_ATOMS: atom_id res chain seq x y z
N MET A 1 6.27 9.82 -9.99
CA MET A 1 6.14 8.36 -10.18
C MET A 1 5.41 8.08 -11.49
N LYS A 2 5.80 7.05 -12.27
CA LYS A 2 5.09 6.66 -13.51
C LYS A 2 3.63 6.25 -13.18
N PRO A 3 2.62 6.55 -14.03
CA PRO A 3 1.22 6.26 -13.72
C PRO A 3 0.93 4.80 -13.35
N ILE A 4 1.55 3.85 -14.07
CA ILE A 4 1.39 2.42 -13.79
C ILE A 4 1.98 2.02 -12.44
N LEU A 5 3.11 2.60 -12.05
CA LEU A 5 3.73 2.34 -10.76
C LEU A 5 2.87 2.92 -9.63
N LYS A 6 2.33 4.13 -9.82
CA LYS A 6 1.38 4.72 -8.87
C LYS A 6 0.14 3.84 -8.69
N TRP A 7 -0.39 3.29 -9.79
CA TRP A 7 -1.53 2.38 -9.73
C TRP A 7 -1.22 1.13 -8.90
N GLN A 8 -0.02 0.56 -9.01
CA GLN A 8 0.40 -0.58 -8.18
C GLN A 8 0.41 -0.23 -6.69
N TYR A 9 1.04 0.90 -6.32
CA TYR A 9 1.04 1.36 -4.93
C TYR A 9 -0.37 1.65 -4.40
N ASP A 10 -1.22 2.27 -5.22
CA ASP A 10 -2.62 2.53 -4.85
C ASP A 10 -3.40 1.22 -4.65
N HIS A 11 -3.07 0.15 -5.37
CA HIS A 11 -3.67 -1.16 -5.18
C HIS A 11 -3.19 -1.81 -3.87
N LEU A 12 -1.88 -1.78 -3.59
CA LEU A 12 -1.31 -2.24 -2.32
C LEU A 12 -1.95 -1.51 -1.13
N ILE A 13 -2.10 -0.19 -1.21
CA ILE A 13 -2.75 0.62 -0.15
C ILE A 13 -4.19 0.17 0.09
N LYS A 14 -4.97 -0.10 -0.97
CA LYS A 14 -6.36 -0.56 -0.85
C LYS A 14 -6.44 -1.93 -0.18
N GLU A 15 -5.59 -2.86 -0.57
CA GLU A 15 -5.56 -4.19 0.04
C GLU A 15 -5.15 -4.14 1.52
N LEU A 16 -4.20 -3.27 1.87
CA LEU A 16 -3.81 -3.04 3.26
C LEU A 16 -4.93 -2.39 4.08
N LEU A 17 -5.71 -1.50 3.49
CA LEU A 17 -6.89 -0.90 4.14
C LEU A 17 -7.95 -1.96 4.42
N LEU A 18 -8.30 -2.78 3.42
CA LEU A 18 -9.26 -3.88 3.58
C LEU A 18 -8.79 -4.86 4.65
N LEU A 19 -7.51 -5.22 4.64
CA LEU A 19 -6.93 -6.09 5.65
C LEU A 19 -7.00 -5.49 7.06
N GLN A 20 -6.73 -4.19 7.20
CA GLN A 20 -6.85 -3.49 8.48
C GLN A 20 -8.28 -3.53 9.01
N ASP A 21 -9.25 -3.24 8.15
CA ASP A 21 -10.66 -3.23 8.50
C ASP A 21 -11.11 -4.62 8.96
N HIS A 22 -10.78 -5.65 8.17
CA HIS A 22 -11.07 -7.05 8.51
C HIS A 22 -10.40 -7.50 9.81
N ALA A 23 -9.15 -7.10 10.07
CA ALA A 23 -8.45 -7.44 11.30
C ALA A 23 -9.04 -6.74 12.54
N SER A 24 -9.65 -5.56 12.35
CA SER A 24 -10.21 -4.76 13.44
C SER A 24 -11.66 -5.09 13.80
N ASP A 25 -12.38 -5.81 12.93
CA ASP A 25 -13.79 -6.15 13.12
C ASP A 25 -13.98 -7.63 13.51
N PRO A 26 -14.17 -7.94 14.81
CA PRO A 26 -14.43 -9.31 15.27
C PRO A 26 -15.81 -9.83 14.83
N SER A 27 -16.68 -8.97 14.29
CA SER A 27 -17.99 -9.36 13.76
C SER A 27 -17.99 -9.60 12.25
N CYS A 28 -16.84 -9.44 11.59
CA CYS A 28 -16.68 -9.73 10.18
C CYS A 28 -17.06 -11.20 9.92
N PRO A 29 -18.06 -11.51 9.07
CA PRO A 29 -18.43 -12.89 8.73
C PRO A 29 -17.34 -13.63 7.93
N CYS A 30 -16.18 -12.99 7.79
CA CYS A 30 -15.01 -13.30 7.00
C CYS A 30 -14.21 -14.50 7.54
N GLU A 31 -14.38 -14.81 8.83
CA GLU A 31 -13.81 -16.00 9.48
C GLU A 31 -14.70 -17.24 9.34
N THR A 32 -15.94 -17.11 8.84
CA THR A 32 -16.78 -18.26 8.55
C THR A 32 -16.36 -18.95 7.25
N GLU A 33 -16.60 -20.27 7.16
CA GLU A 33 -15.99 -21.27 6.27
C GLU A 33 -15.90 -20.95 4.75
N GLY A 34 -16.47 -19.85 4.25
CA GLY A 34 -16.46 -19.50 2.82
C GLY A 34 -15.46 -18.44 2.39
N GLU A 35 -15.21 -17.41 3.21
CA GLU A 35 -14.65 -16.16 2.68
C GLU A 35 -13.16 -15.93 2.95
N MET A 36 -12.60 -16.40 4.06
CA MET A 36 -11.16 -16.37 4.37
C MET A 36 -10.47 -15.03 4.02
N CYS A 37 -11.13 -13.88 4.28
CA CYS A 37 -10.72 -12.58 3.72
C CYS A 37 -9.29 -12.21 4.10
N VAL A 38 -8.89 -12.37 5.37
CA VAL A 38 -7.52 -12.10 5.85
C VAL A 38 -6.48 -12.84 5.01
N ARG A 39 -6.70 -14.14 4.76
CA ARG A 39 -5.81 -14.95 3.93
C ARG A 39 -5.76 -14.44 2.50
N LYS A 40 -6.92 -14.09 1.90
CA LYS A 40 -7.01 -13.58 0.53
C LYS A 40 -6.26 -12.26 0.37
N HIS A 41 -6.47 -11.29 1.26
CA HIS A 41 -5.79 -9.99 1.20
C HIS A 41 -4.27 -10.12 1.40
N LEU A 42 -3.82 -10.96 2.32
CA LEU A 42 -2.38 -11.23 2.47
C LEU A 42 -1.76 -11.82 1.20
N MET A 43 -2.47 -12.74 0.53
CA MET A 43 -2.03 -13.30 -0.76
C MET A 43 -1.97 -12.24 -1.86
N THR A 44 -2.95 -11.32 -1.89
CA THR A 44 -2.96 -10.21 -2.85
C THR A 44 -1.82 -9.23 -2.58
N VAL A 45 -1.59 -8.85 -1.31
CA VAL A 45 -0.46 -7.97 -0.92
C VAL A 45 0.88 -8.59 -1.32
N GLU A 46 1.07 -9.89 -1.03
CA GLU A 46 2.26 -10.66 -1.45
C GLU A 46 2.49 -10.55 -2.96
N ALA A 47 1.48 -10.88 -3.76
CA ALA A 47 1.59 -10.88 -5.22
C ALA A 47 1.87 -9.47 -5.79
N TYR A 48 1.10 -8.47 -5.37
CA TYR A 48 1.28 -7.10 -5.87
C TYR A 48 2.65 -6.53 -5.49
N ALA A 49 3.15 -6.83 -4.29
CA ALA A 49 4.46 -6.37 -3.87
C ALA A 49 5.57 -7.00 -4.74
N GLU A 50 5.52 -8.31 -4.98
CA GLU A 50 6.46 -9.02 -5.86
C GLU A 50 6.41 -8.52 -7.31
N GLU A 51 5.20 -8.26 -7.85
CA GLU A 51 5.02 -7.71 -9.20
C GLU A 51 5.52 -6.27 -9.33
N THR A 52 5.51 -5.48 -8.24
CA THR A 52 5.91 -4.08 -8.26
C THR A 52 7.42 -3.89 -8.21
N VAL A 53 8.17 -4.81 -7.57
CA VAL A 53 9.65 -4.75 -7.49
C VAL A 53 10.33 -4.51 -8.85
N PRO A 54 10.05 -5.28 -9.93
CA PRO A 54 10.69 -5.03 -11.23
C PRO A 54 10.22 -3.75 -11.93
N MET A 55 9.22 -3.05 -11.40
CA MET A 55 8.64 -1.83 -11.97
C MET A 55 9.17 -0.55 -11.33
N ASP A 56 9.70 -0.64 -10.10
CA ASP A 56 10.25 0.48 -9.36
C ASP A 56 11.78 0.54 -9.54
N GLU A 57 12.28 1.72 -9.90
CA GLU A 57 13.71 1.94 -10.17
C GLU A 57 14.50 2.34 -8.91
N ASP A 58 13.80 2.47 -7.77
CA ASP A 58 14.38 2.90 -6.49
C ASP A 58 14.63 1.70 -5.59
N ASP A 59 15.90 1.47 -5.28
CA ASP A 59 16.34 0.33 -4.47
C ASP A 59 15.75 0.32 -3.07
N GLU A 60 15.57 1.48 -2.42
CA GLU A 60 14.98 1.55 -1.09
C GLU A 60 13.50 1.14 -1.13
N ARG A 61 12.76 1.60 -2.14
CA ARG A 61 11.38 1.17 -2.34
C ARG A 61 11.28 -0.31 -2.70
N ASN A 62 12.21 -0.83 -3.48
CA ASN A 62 12.30 -2.26 -3.78
C ASN A 62 12.54 -3.12 -2.53
N ASP A 63 13.44 -2.70 -1.64
CA ASP A 63 13.68 -3.37 -0.36
C ASP A 63 12.40 -3.38 0.50
N GLN A 64 11.64 -2.27 0.49
CA GLN A 64 10.37 -2.17 1.21
C GLN A 64 9.31 -3.11 0.62
N LEU A 65 9.19 -3.17 -0.72
CA LEU A 65 8.27 -4.08 -1.42
C LEU A 65 8.62 -5.56 -1.16
N GLN A 66 9.89 -5.93 -1.24
CA GLN A 66 10.33 -7.29 -0.94
C GLN A 66 10.03 -7.66 0.51
N ARG A 67 10.26 -6.72 1.44
CA ARG A 67 9.99 -6.95 2.85
C ARG A 67 8.50 -7.16 3.14
N ILE A 68 7.60 -6.35 2.58
CA ILE A 68 6.16 -6.54 2.80
C ILE A 68 5.67 -7.85 2.15
N ALA A 69 6.23 -8.26 1.00
CA ALA A 69 5.91 -9.54 0.38
C ALA A 69 6.26 -10.71 1.31
N ASP A 70 7.47 -10.71 1.87
CA ASP A 70 7.92 -11.73 2.81
C ASP A 70 7.10 -11.75 4.11
N GLU A 71 6.78 -10.58 4.65
CA GLU A 71 5.93 -10.43 5.83
C GLU A 71 4.51 -10.94 5.56
N ALA A 72 3.89 -10.55 4.44
CA ALA A 72 2.56 -10.99 4.04
C ALA A 72 2.50 -12.51 3.88
N ARG A 73 3.50 -13.11 3.23
CA ARG A 73 3.65 -14.57 3.11
C ARG A 73 3.71 -15.24 4.48
N ARG A 74 4.52 -14.73 5.42
CA ARG A 74 4.62 -15.27 6.79
C ARG A 74 3.29 -15.18 7.53
N HIS A 75 2.60 -14.04 7.46
CA HIS A 75 1.30 -13.86 8.09
C HIS A 75 0.24 -14.78 7.48
N ARG A 76 0.26 -14.97 6.16
CA ARG A 76 -0.66 -15.89 5.46
C ARG A 76 -0.48 -17.31 5.94
N LEU A 77 0.76 -17.79 6.04
CA LEU A 77 1.05 -19.13 6.55
C LEU A 77 0.60 -19.31 8.02
N ARG A 78 0.73 -18.27 8.85
CA ARG A 78 0.21 -18.31 10.23
C ARG A 78 -1.32 -18.34 10.25
N GLN A 79 -1.98 -17.56 9.40
CA GLN A 79 -3.44 -17.60 9.26
C GLN A 79 -3.91 -18.97 8.80
N GLU A 80 -3.22 -19.60 7.84
CA GLU A 80 -3.54 -20.96 7.38
C GLU A 80 -3.41 -21.99 8.52
N LYS A 81 -2.38 -21.90 9.36
CA LYS A 81 -2.26 -22.72 10.58
C LYS A 81 -3.38 -22.46 11.58
N ALA A 82 -3.76 -21.19 11.79
CA ALA A 82 -4.84 -20.83 12.69
C ALA A 82 -6.19 -21.40 12.22
N LEU A 83 -6.47 -21.38 10.91
CA LEU A 83 -7.64 -22.02 10.32
C LEU A 83 -7.66 -23.55 10.52
N CYS A 84 -6.49 -24.18 10.63
CA CYS A 84 -6.35 -25.60 10.98
C CYS A 84 -6.36 -25.87 12.50
N GLY A 85 -6.46 -24.84 13.34
CA GLY A 85 -6.40 -24.97 14.80
C GLY A 85 -4.99 -25.21 15.37
N GLU A 86 -3.95 -24.97 14.58
CA GLU A 86 -2.54 -25.21 14.95
C GLU A 86 -1.84 -23.97 15.54
N ASP A 87 -2.39 -22.77 15.35
CA ASP A 87 -1.83 -21.49 15.84
C ASP A 87 -2.96 -20.50 16.19
N ALA A 88 -2.63 -19.40 16.85
CA ALA A 88 -3.52 -18.27 17.01
C ALA A 88 -3.50 -17.37 15.75
N PRO A 89 -4.64 -16.76 15.35
CA PRO A 89 -4.65 -15.81 14.25
C PRO A 89 -3.73 -14.62 14.58
N PRO A 90 -2.95 -14.13 13.60
CA PRO A 90 -2.11 -12.95 13.81
C PRO A 90 -2.97 -11.70 13.97
N ASP A 91 -2.60 -10.84 14.92
CA ASP A 91 -3.08 -9.44 14.92
C ASP A 91 -2.36 -8.68 13.81
N LEU A 92 -3.13 -8.19 12.85
CA LEU A 92 -2.64 -7.50 11.66
C LEU A 92 -3.03 -6.02 11.63
N THR A 93 -3.77 -5.50 12.62
CA THR A 93 -4.28 -4.12 12.58
C THR A 93 -3.14 -3.11 12.59
N ASP A 94 -2.15 -3.30 13.46
CA ASP A 94 -0.98 -2.42 13.52
C ASP A 94 -0.08 -2.59 12.29
N TRP A 95 0.18 -3.84 11.91
CA TRP A 95 1.03 -4.17 10.77
C TRP A 95 0.52 -3.57 9.45
N SER A 96 -0.77 -3.79 9.16
CA SER A 96 -1.41 -3.26 7.94
C SER A 96 -1.44 -1.73 7.92
N ARG A 97 -1.73 -1.10 9.06
CA ARG A 97 -1.74 0.37 9.19
C ARG A 97 -0.36 0.98 8.91
N GLU A 98 0.69 0.45 9.50
CA GLU A 98 2.04 1.02 9.35
C GLU A 98 2.53 0.91 7.90
N TRP A 99 2.30 -0.24 7.25
CA TRP A 99 2.61 -0.40 5.82
C TRP A 99 1.76 0.52 4.94
N ARG A 100 0.45 0.64 5.22
CA ARG A 100 -0.44 1.51 4.46
C ARG A 100 0.07 2.96 4.49
N LYS A 101 0.38 3.49 5.67
CA LYS A 101 0.92 4.85 5.84
C LYS A 101 2.22 5.05 5.06
N ARG A 102 3.10 4.06 5.08
CA ARG A 102 4.39 4.12 4.35
C ARG A 102 4.18 4.23 2.85
N PHE A 103 3.31 3.40 2.28
CA PHE A 103 3.01 3.42 0.86
C PHE A 103 2.15 4.61 0.44
N GLU A 104 1.24 5.09 1.30
CA GLU A 104 0.53 6.36 1.09
C GLU A 104 1.52 7.52 0.93
N ALA A 105 2.54 7.61 1.78
CA ALA A 105 3.57 8.64 1.67
C ALA A 105 4.33 8.57 0.34
N ILE A 106 4.63 7.36 -0.16
CA ILE A 106 5.28 7.14 -1.45
C ILE A 106 4.35 7.52 -2.62
N SER A 107 3.09 7.07 -2.58
CA SER A 107 2.11 7.28 -3.66
C SER A 107 1.66 8.74 -3.78
N LEU A 108 1.63 9.46 -2.66
CA LEU A 108 1.23 10.87 -2.57
C LEU A 108 2.41 11.84 -2.69
N ALA A 109 3.66 11.36 -2.63
CA ALA A 109 4.81 12.21 -2.88
C ALA A 109 4.69 12.81 -4.29
N CYS A 110 4.40 14.12 -4.36
CA CYS A 110 4.33 14.85 -5.62
C CYS A 110 5.67 14.69 -6.36
N GLY A 111 5.65 13.92 -7.45
CA GLY A 111 6.70 14.04 -8.45
C GLY A 111 6.49 15.37 -9.19
N PRO A 112 7.56 16.07 -9.61
CA PRO A 112 7.40 17.13 -10.60
C PRO A 112 6.70 16.51 -11.82
N GLU A 113 5.48 16.95 -12.07
CA GLU A 113 4.69 16.46 -13.20
C GLU A 113 5.31 16.90 -14.52
N ALA A 114 5.14 16.03 -15.51
CA ALA A 114 5.05 16.37 -16.93
C ALA A 114 6.21 17.19 -17.52
N GLU A 115 7.10 16.51 -18.24
CA GLU A 115 7.71 17.14 -19.41
C GLU A 115 6.59 17.44 -20.42
N ASP A 116 6.08 18.65 -20.24
CA ASP A 116 5.47 19.54 -21.21
C ASP A 116 6.20 19.43 -22.57
N SER A 117 5.58 18.69 -23.49
CA SER A 117 5.82 18.90 -24.91
C SER A 117 4.78 19.88 -25.46
N GLY A 118 4.94 21.16 -25.13
CA GLY A 118 4.74 22.24 -26.08
C GLY A 118 3.69 23.30 -25.71
N LYS A 119 4.22 24.52 -25.50
CA LYS A 119 3.61 25.85 -25.74
C LYS A 119 2.53 26.26 -24.71
N ASP A 120 2.53 27.44 -24.13
CA ASP A 120 2.92 28.76 -24.62
C ASP A 120 3.42 29.66 -23.48
N GLU A 121 4.34 30.56 -23.81
CA GLU A 121 4.66 31.74 -23.01
C GLU A 121 3.38 32.52 -22.62
N LYS A 122 3.14 32.66 -21.32
CA LYS A 122 2.57 33.91 -20.81
C LYS A 122 2.98 34.15 -19.36
N ALA A 123 3.79 35.19 -19.21
CA ALA A 123 4.23 35.78 -17.95
C ALA A 123 3.06 36.03 -16.99
N CYS A 124 3.17 35.51 -15.77
CA CYS A 124 2.50 36.10 -14.63
C CYS A 124 3.56 36.82 -13.82
N GLY A 125 3.56 38.15 -13.94
CA GLY A 125 4.49 39.05 -13.30
C GLY A 125 4.38 39.02 -11.78
N GLU A 126 5.52 39.33 -11.19
CA GLU A 126 5.74 39.71 -9.79
C GLU A 126 4.60 40.55 -9.19
N SER A 127 4.23 40.22 -7.95
CA SER A 127 4.18 41.18 -6.84
C SER A 127 3.44 40.57 -5.64
N CYS A 128 4.20 39.99 -4.70
CA CYS A 128 3.83 40.14 -3.28
C CYS A 128 4.21 41.57 -2.86
N PRO A 129 3.36 42.22 -2.05
CA PRO A 129 3.92 42.69 -0.79
C PRO A 129 3.00 42.39 0.39
N SER A 130 3.67 41.94 1.45
CA SER A 130 3.40 42.21 2.84
C SER A 130 2.82 43.61 3.09
N ASP A 131 1.77 43.72 3.90
CA ASP A 131 1.97 44.31 5.23
C ASP A 131 0.79 44.06 6.18
N VAL A 132 1.20 43.86 7.43
CA VAL A 132 0.39 43.84 8.64
C VAL A 132 0.28 45.27 9.12
N SER A 133 -0.94 45.74 9.40
CA SER A 133 -1.31 46.61 10.54
C SER A 133 -2.81 46.87 10.53
#